data_AF-A0A3D3UVK0-F1
#
_entry.id   AF-A0A3D3UVK0-F1
#
_cell.length_a   1.000
_cell.length_b   1.000
_cell.length_c   1.000
_cell.angle_alpha   90.00
_cell.angle_beta   90.00
_cell.angle_gamma   90.00
#
_symmetry.space_group_name_H-M   'P 1'
#
loop_
_entity.id
_entity.type
_entity.pdbx_description
1 polymer ?
#
loop_
_entity_poly.entity_id
_entity_poly.type
_entity_poly.pdbx_seq_one_letter_code
_entity_poly.pdbx_strand_id
1 'polypeptide(L)'
;MKDIISIAAAILGSVGAAGAIILGLSNWLGKVWANRLFEKDKLIASKKMEATRRKRDVYSKLAVNMRVFLASHDITKDDRRIKFLNTYDEAFLWASDEVIEQVGRFLDLIEKDTSKPSSVPMSAKRETYAKCLIIMRKDVGYPKTSANYRIVSF
;
A
#
# COMPACT_ATOMS: atom_id res chain seq x y z
N MET A 1 -73.67 1.88 19.86
CA MET A 1 -72.56 0.92 20.04
C MET A 1 -71.87 0.54 18.73
N LYS A 2 -72.60 0.13 17.67
CA LYS A 2 -72.00 -0.26 16.39
C LYS A 2 -71.16 0.85 15.73
N ASP A 3 -71.60 2.11 15.79
CA ASP A 3 -70.87 3.23 15.17
C ASP A 3 -69.53 3.53 15.86
N ILE A 4 -69.48 3.41 17.20
CA ILE A 4 -68.26 3.61 17.99
C ILE A 4 -67.21 2.54 17.61
N ILE A 5 -67.63 1.29 17.44
CA ILE A 5 -66.76 0.19 17.04
C ILE A 5 -66.24 0.42 15.61
N SER A 6 -67.09 0.87 14.69
CA SER A 6 -66.71 1.18 13.31
C SER A 6 -65.68 2.31 13.24
N ILE A 7 -65.90 3.41 13.96
CA ILE A 7 -64.98 4.55 14.03
C ILE A 7 -63.65 4.12 14.65
N ALA A 8 -63.68 3.36 15.75
CA ALA A 8 -62.47 2.84 16.38
C ALA A 8 -61.67 1.92 15.44
N ALA A 9 -62.34 1.03 14.70
CA ALA A 9 -61.70 0.15 13.72
C ALA A 9 -61.08 0.92 12.55
N ALA A 10 -61.74 1.97 12.05
CA ALA A 10 -61.21 2.82 10.99
C ALA A 10 -59.95 3.60 11.44
N ILE A 11 -59.94 4.10 12.69
CA ILE A 11 -58.78 4.80 13.27
C ILE A 11 -57.61 3.82 13.45
N LEU A 12 -57.82 2.66 14.08
CA LEU A 12 -56.77 1.66 14.28
C LEU A 12 -56.25 1.10 12.96
N GLY A 13 -57.13 0.86 11.98
CA GLY A 13 -56.76 0.40 10.65
C GLY A 13 -55.86 1.41 9.92
N SER A 14 -56.19 2.71 9.96
CA SER A 14 -55.39 3.74 9.30
C SER A 14 -54.02 3.95 9.98
N VAL A 15 -53.98 3.96 11.31
CA VAL A 15 -52.72 4.08 12.09
C VAL A 15 -51.84 2.85 11.90
N GLY A 16 -52.41 1.64 11.92
CA GLY A 16 -51.69 0.39 11.69
C GLY A 16 -51.09 0.30 10.28
N ALA A 17 -51.86 0.69 9.25
CA ALA A 17 -51.39 0.72 7.87
C ALA A 17 -50.26 1.74 7.67
N ALA A 18 -50.40 2.94 8.24
CA ALA A 18 -49.34 3.95 8.21
C ALA A 18 -48.07 3.48 8.92
N GLY A 19 -48.19 2.83 10.08
CA GLY A 19 -47.07 2.24 10.80
C GLY A 19 -46.34 1.16 9.99
N ALA A 20 -47.08 0.26 9.34
CA ALA A 20 -46.51 -0.76 8.47
C ALA A 20 -45.72 -0.16 7.29
N ILE A 21 -46.25 0.90 6.67
CA ILE A 21 -45.59 1.62 5.58
C ILE A 21 -44.29 2.26 6.06
N ILE A 22 -44.32 2.96 7.19
CA ILE A 22 -43.14 3.61 7.77
C ILE A 22 -42.07 2.56 8.09
N LEU A 23 -42.42 1.49 8.80
CA LEU A 23 -41.47 0.44 9.16
C LEU A 23 -40.89 -0.27 7.92
N GLY A 24 -41.72 -0.53 6.91
CA GLY A 24 -41.28 -1.10 5.65
C GLY A 24 -40.29 -0.20 4.90
N LEU A 25 -40.62 1.09 4.79
CA LEU A 25 -39.75 2.08 4.14
C LEU A 25 -38.47 2.32 4.94
N SER A 26 -38.51 2.38 6.27
CA SER A 26 -37.34 2.52 7.13
C SER A 26 -36.38 1.33 6.98
N ASN A 27 -36.89 0.10 6.92
CA ASN A 27 -36.07 -1.09 6.69
C ASN A 27 -35.45 -1.10 5.29
N TRP A 28 -36.23 -0.73 4.26
CA TRP A 28 -35.73 -0.63 2.89
C TRP A 28 -34.63 0.43 2.77
N LEU A 29 -34.87 1.63 3.30
CA LEU A 29 -33.91 2.73 3.28
C LEU A 29 -32.64 2.33 4.04
N GLY A 30 -32.76 1.72 5.22
CA GLY A 30 -31.63 1.20 5.98
C GLY A 30 -30.75 0.24 5.17
N LYS A 31 -31.35 -0.72 4.47
CA LYS A 31 -30.63 -1.65 3.59
C LYS A 31 -29.90 -0.94 2.44
N VAL A 32 -30.57 0.01 1.79
CA VAL A 32 -29.97 0.77 0.67
C VAL A 32 -28.78 1.60 1.14
N TRP A 33 -28.90 2.30 2.27
CA TRP A 33 -27.81 3.10 2.82
C TRP A 33 -26.66 2.25 3.33
N ALA A 34 -26.94 1.14 4.01
CA ALA A 34 -25.92 0.19 4.44
C ALA A 34 -25.14 -0.36 3.25
N ASN A 35 -25.83 -0.82 2.21
CA ASN A 35 -25.18 -1.33 0.99
C ASN A 35 -24.30 -0.27 0.33
N ARG A 36 -24.79 0.97 0.18
CA ARG A 36 -24.01 2.07 -0.40
C ARG A 36 -22.77 2.42 0.41
N LEU A 37 -22.86 2.40 1.74
CA LEU A 37 -21.72 2.65 2.61
C LEU A 37 -20.67 1.54 2.47
N PHE A 38 -21.09 0.27 2.53
CA PHE A 38 -20.20 -0.87 2.37
C PHE A 38 -19.55 -0.92 0.98
N GLU A 39 -20.26 -0.56 -0.08
CA GLU A 39 -19.69 -0.47 -1.43
C GLU A 39 -18.58 0.57 -1.50
N LYS A 40 -18.79 1.76 -0.93
CA LYS A 40 -17.76 2.81 -0.87
C LYS A 40 -16.53 2.33 -0.10
N ASP A 41 -16.72 1.73 1.06
CA ASP A 41 -15.63 1.22 1.88
C ASP A 41 -14.85 0.10 1.18
N LYS A 42 -15.57 -0.82 0.51
CA LYS A 42 -14.95 -1.87 -0.32
C LYS A 42 -14.11 -1.29 -1.45
N LEU A 43 -14.60 -0.27 -2.15
CA LEU A 43 -13.85 0.38 -3.24
C LEU A 43 -12.59 1.07 -2.72
N ILE A 44 -12.67 1.77 -1.59
CA ILE A 44 -11.50 2.42 -0.97
C ILE A 44 -10.49 1.36 -0.51
N ALA A 45 -10.96 0.30 0.15
CA ALA A 45 -10.11 -0.80 0.58
C ALA A 45 -9.43 -1.49 -0.62
N SER A 46 -10.18 -1.78 -1.69
CA SER A 46 -9.64 -2.38 -2.92
C SER A 46 -8.54 -1.52 -3.54
N LYS A 47 -8.78 -0.21 -3.71
CA LYS A 47 -7.77 0.73 -4.22
C LYS A 47 -6.51 0.76 -3.36
N LYS A 48 -6.65 0.79 -2.03
CA LYS A 48 -5.52 0.73 -1.11
C LYS A 48 -4.75 -0.58 -1.21
N MET A 49 -5.45 -1.70 -1.33
CA MET A 49 -4.84 -3.03 -1.50
C MET A 49 -4.07 -3.12 -2.82
N GLU A 50 -4.62 -2.60 -3.91
CA GLU A 50 -3.98 -2.55 -5.23
C GLU A 50 -2.72 -1.66 -5.20
N ALA A 51 -2.81 -0.45 -4.65
CA ALA A 51 -1.64 0.44 -4.51
C ALA A 51 -0.54 -0.21 -3.68
N THR A 52 -0.89 -0.84 -2.56
CA THR A 52 0.07 -1.56 -1.71
C THR A 52 0.68 -2.76 -2.43
N ARG A 53 -0.12 -3.49 -3.22
CA ARG A 53 0.36 -4.60 -4.04
C ARG A 53 1.36 -4.10 -5.09
N ARG A 54 1.08 -2.96 -5.74
CA ARG A 54 1.97 -2.38 -6.74
C ARG A 54 3.29 -1.93 -6.13
N LYS A 55 3.24 -1.24 -4.97
CA LYS A 55 4.45 -0.90 -4.19
C LYS A 55 5.32 -2.12 -3.90
N ARG A 56 4.72 -3.21 -3.42
CA ARG A 56 5.45 -4.47 -3.14
C ARG A 56 6.16 -5.03 -4.37
N ASP A 57 5.48 -5.03 -5.52
CA ASP A 57 6.08 -5.50 -6.79
C ASP A 57 7.27 -4.63 -7.21
N VAL A 58 7.11 -3.31 -7.18
CA VAL A 58 8.17 -2.35 -7.50
C VAL A 58 9.36 -2.50 -6.55
N TYR A 59 9.12 -2.58 -5.25
CA TYR A 59 10.19 -2.74 -4.25
C TYR A 59 10.92 -4.07 -4.36
N SER A 60 10.22 -5.14 -4.71
CA SER A 60 10.85 -6.44 -4.97
C SER A 60 11.84 -6.33 -6.14
N LYS A 61 11.44 -5.71 -7.25
CA LYS A 61 12.29 -5.52 -8.42
C LYS A 61 13.47 -4.60 -8.12
N LEU A 62 13.19 -3.47 -7.44
CA LEU A 62 14.21 -2.51 -7.05
C LEU A 62 15.25 -3.15 -6.12
N ALA A 63 14.83 -3.92 -5.12
CA ALA A 63 15.73 -4.62 -4.19
C ALA A 63 16.70 -5.58 -4.92
N VAL A 64 16.19 -6.33 -5.90
CA VAL A 64 17.00 -7.25 -6.72
C VAL A 64 17.99 -6.47 -7.58
N ASN A 65 17.54 -5.42 -8.26
CA ASN A 65 18.39 -4.65 -9.15
C ASN A 65 19.44 -3.83 -8.39
N MET A 66 19.09 -3.24 -7.24
CA MET A 66 20.04 -2.55 -6.36
C MET A 66 21.17 -3.45 -5.86
N ARG A 67 20.91 -4.76 -5.72
CA ARG A 67 21.92 -5.72 -5.27
C ARG A 67 23.12 -5.81 -6.22
N VAL A 68 22.95 -5.42 -7.49
CA VAL A 68 24.04 -5.35 -8.48
C VAL A 68 25.23 -4.53 -7.99
N PHE A 69 24.97 -3.47 -7.20
CA PHE A 69 26.00 -2.58 -6.69
C PHE A 69 26.78 -3.14 -5.49
N LEU A 70 26.36 -4.30 -4.97
CA LEU A 70 27.04 -5.02 -3.88
C LEU A 70 27.91 -6.18 -4.37
N ALA A 71 27.81 -6.57 -5.65
CA ALA A 71 28.63 -7.64 -6.22
C ALA A 71 29.86 -7.02 -6.92
N SER A 72 31.06 -7.42 -6.48
CA SER A 72 32.33 -6.80 -6.92
C SER A 72 32.89 -7.35 -8.24
N HIS A 73 32.24 -8.29 -8.94
CA HIS A 73 32.78 -8.85 -10.18
C HIS A 73 31.74 -9.17 -11.27
N ASP A 74 32.15 -8.90 -12.51
CA ASP A 74 31.65 -9.38 -13.80
C ASP A 74 30.14 -9.52 -14.00
N ILE A 75 29.53 -8.36 -14.14
CA ILE A 75 28.18 -8.24 -14.59
C ILE A 75 28.24 -7.43 -15.88
N THR A 76 27.89 -8.04 -17.01
CA THR A 76 27.53 -7.38 -18.27
C THR A 76 26.78 -6.07 -17.96
N LYS A 77 27.52 -4.95 -18.03
CA LYS A 77 27.22 -3.73 -17.26
C LYS A 77 25.92 -3.06 -17.70
N ASP A 78 25.54 -3.18 -18.96
CA ASP A 78 24.46 -2.34 -19.50
C ASP A 78 23.06 -2.86 -19.15
N ASP A 79 22.78 -4.14 -19.36
CA ASP A 79 21.42 -4.67 -19.18
C ASP A 79 20.92 -4.55 -17.72
N ARG A 80 21.78 -4.83 -16.73
CA ARG A 80 21.39 -4.73 -15.31
C ARG A 80 21.31 -3.29 -14.80
N ARG A 81 22.12 -2.37 -15.33
CA ARG A 81 22.03 -0.94 -14.99
C ARG A 81 20.78 -0.31 -15.57
N ILE A 82 20.46 -0.62 -16.83
CA ILE A 82 19.22 -0.18 -17.48
C ILE A 82 18.01 -0.70 -16.69
N LYS A 83 18.02 -1.99 -16.30
CA LYS A 83 16.97 -2.57 -15.45
C LYS A 83 16.83 -1.83 -14.12
N PHE A 84 17.96 -1.47 -13.47
CA PHE A 84 17.93 -0.67 -12.26
C PHE A 84 17.28 0.70 -12.49
N LEU A 85 17.70 1.44 -13.51
CA LEU A 85 17.17 2.78 -13.83
C LEU A 85 15.66 2.72 -14.08
N ASN A 86 15.21 1.77 -14.92
CA ASN A 86 13.78 1.57 -15.18
C ASN A 86 13.01 1.28 -13.89
N THR A 87 13.55 0.44 -13.00
CA THR A 87 12.89 0.16 -11.71
C THR A 87 12.96 1.32 -10.73
N TYR A 88 13.97 2.19 -10.83
CA TYR A 88 14.09 3.38 -10.03
C TYR A 88 13.06 4.44 -10.48
N ASP A 89 12.86 4.60 -11.78
CA ASP A 89 11.82 5.47 -12.34
C ASP A 89 10.43 4.97 -11.95
N GLU A 90 10.19 3.65 -12.01
CA GLU A 90 8.96 3.05 -11.48
C GLU A 90 8.80 3.29 -9.97
N ALA A 91 9.89 3.19 -9.21
CA ALA A 91 9.87 3.47 -7.78
C ALA A 91 9.54 4.93 -7.49
N PHE A 92 10.04 5.88 -8.28
CA PHE A 92 9.73 7.30 -8.10
C PHE A 92 8.22 7.58 -8.17
N LEU A 93 7.49 6.84 -9.01
CA LEU A 93 6.04 7.00 -9.14
C LEU A 93 5.24 6.39 -7.99
N TRP A 94 5.74 5.31 -7.38
CA TRP A 94 4.97 4.50 -6.45
C TRP A 94 5.48 4.54 -5.01
N ALA A 95 6.73 4.92 -4.79
CA ALA A 95 7.36 4.90 -3.48
C ALA A 95 6.97 6.09 -2.61
N SER A 96 7.15 5.96 -1.30
CA SER A 96 7.16 7.12 -0.42
C SER A 96 8.45 7.93 -0.56
N ASP A 97 8.37 9.21 -0.20
CA ASP A 97 9.51 10.11 -0.19
C ASP A 97 10.67 9.57 0.66
N GLU A 98 10.37 8.96 1.82
CA GLU A 98 11.37 8.35 2.70
C GLU A 98 12.16 7.23 2.00
N VAL A 99 11.48 6.42 1.17
CA VAL A 99 12.14 5.37 0.38
C VAL A 99 13.04 5.98 -0.68
N ILE A 100 12.55 6.98 -1.43
CA ILE A 100 13.33 7.63 -2.49
C ILE A 100 14.55 8.34 -1.93
N GLU A 101 14.40 9.06 -0.81
CA GLU A 101 15.52 9.71 -0.13
C GLU A 101 16.59 8.69 0.31
N GLN A 102 16.17 7.57 0.90
CA GLN A 102 17.10 6.54 1.33
C GLN A 102 17.81 5.85 0.16
N VAL A 103 17.10 5.62 -0.96
CA VAL A 103 17.72 5.09 -2.18
C VAL A 103 18.68 6.11 -2.78
N GLY A 104 18.35 7.41 -2.77
CA GLY A 104 19.26 8.49 -3.17
C GLY A 104 20.57 8.46 -2.38
N ARG A 105 20.50 8.39 -1.05
CA ARG A 105 21.68 8.26 -0.17
C ARG A 105 22.53 7.02 -0.51
N PHE A 106 21.89 5.92 -0.91
CA PHE A 106 22.61 4.75 -1.38
C PHE A 106 23.34 5.03 -2.70
N LEU A 107 22.69 5.67 -3.65
CA LEU A 107 23.28 6.05 -4.93
C LEU A 107 24.45 7.01 -4.78
N ASP A 108 24.36 7.98 -3.88
CA ASP A 108 25.47 8.91 -3.57
C ASP A 108 26.73 8.15 -3.11
N LEU A 109 26.56 7.08 -2.31
CA LEU A 109 27.67 6.23 -1.89
C LEU A 109 28.27 5.43 -3.06
N ILE A 110 27.43 4.97 -3.98
CA ILE A 110 27.89 4.25 -5.17
C ILE A 110 28.63 5.20 -6.12
N GLU A 111 28.11 6.42 -6.32
CA GLU A 111 28.74 7.45 -7.13
C GLU A 111 30.12 7.81 -6.55
N LYS A 112 30.19 8.09 -5.24
CA LYS A 112 31.45 8.41 -4.56
C LYS A 112 32.50 7.32 -4.72
N ASP A 113 32.11 6.06 -4.58
CA ASP A 113 33.03 4.93 -4.77
C ASP A 113 33.40 4.72 -6.25
N THR A 114 32.53 5.08 -7.19
CA THR A 114 32.84 5.04 -8.62
C THR A 114 33.85 6.12 -9.01
N SER A 115 33.72 7.33 -8.46
CA SER A 115 34.66 8.43 -8.68
C SER A 115 36.01 8.19 -8.02
N LYS A 116 36.04 7.55 -6.85
CA LYS A 116 37.25 7.19 -6.11
C LYS A 116 37.13 5.73 -5.64
N PRO A 117 37.64 4.76 -6.44
CA PRO A 117 37.54 3.35 -6.12
C PRO A 117 38.07 3.04 -4.71
N SER A 118 37.30 2.26 -3.95
CA SER A 118 37.61 1.87 -2.55
C SER A 118 37.56 3.01 -1.53
N SER A 119 36.99 4.17 -1.87
CA SER A 119 36.78 5.26 -0.92
C SER A 119 35.63 5.00 0.05
N VAL A 120 34.70 4.10 -0.31
CA VAL A 120 33.57 3.74 0.55
C VAL A 120 33.74 2.29 1.03
N PRO A 121 33.79 2.06 2.35
CA PRO A 121 33.83 0.71 2.91
C PRO A 121 32.64 -0.13 2.43
N MET A 122 32.91 -1.39 2.09
CA MET A 122 31.86 -2.32 1.67
C MET A 122 30.78 -2.51 2.75
N SER A 123 31.16 -2.42 4.03
CA SER A 123 30.23 -2.43 5.17
C SER A 123 29.20 -1.30 5.10
N ALA A 124 29.63 -0.08 4.74
CA ALA A 124 28.76 1.08 4.64
C ALA A 124 27.75 0.93 3.49
N LYS A 125 28.17 0.39 2.33
CA LYS A 125 27.25 0.10 1.21
C LYS A 125 26.20 -0.94 1.61
N ARG A 126 26.64 -2.01 2.28
CA ARG A 126 25.77 -3.08 2.80
C ARG A 126 24.76 -2.58 3.83
N GLU A 127 25.21 -1.73 4.75
CA GLU A 127 24.35 -1.13 5.77
C GLU A 127 23.29 -0.22 5.13
N THR A 128 23.69 0.67 4.23
CA THR A 128 22.76 1.58 3.55
C THR A 128 21.76 0.81 2.68
N TYR A 129 22.19 -0.27 2.01
CA TYR A 129 21.29 -1.17 1.30
C TYR A 129 20.28 -1.85 2.23
N ALA A 130 20.73 -2.37 3.39
CA ALA A 130 19.85 -2.96 4.38
C ALA A 130 18.82 -1.95 4.91
N LYS A 131 19.23 -0.68 5.13
CA LYS A 131 18.33 0.42 5.50
C LYS A 131 17.27 0.69 4.42
N CYS A 132 17.64 0.65 3.13
CA CYS A 132 16.67 0.78 2.03
C CYS A 132 15.57 -0.29 2.15
N LEU A 133 15.95 -1.56 2.36
CA LEU A 133 14.99 -2.66 2.48
C LEU A 133 14.09 -2.53 3.72
N ILE A 134 14.63 -2.04 4.82
CA ILE A 134 13.85 -1.80 6.04
C ILE A 134 12.81 -0.71 5.82
N ILE A 135 13.17 0.40 5.17
CA ILE A 135 12.24 1.50 4.89
C ILE A 135 11.19 1.07 3.87
N MET A 136 11.57 0.37 2.79
CA MET A 136 10.63 -0.24 1.85
C MET A 136 9.64 -1.16 2.56
N ARG A 137 10.12 -1.97 3.51
CA ARG A 137 9.28 -2.86 4.32
C ARG A 137 8.28 -2.08 5.19
N LYS A 138 8.70 -0.96 5.79
CA LYS A 138 7.80 -0.07 6.54
C LYS A 138 6.69 0.47 5.64
N ASP A 139 7.05 0.96 4.45
CA ASP A 139 6.12 1.58 3.51
C ASP A 139 5.08 0.59 2.93
N VAL A 140 5.41 -0.71 2.81
CA VAL A 140 4.45 -1.75 2.33
C VAL A 140 3.57 -2.36 3.42
N GLY A 141 3.50 -1.73 4.60
CA GLY A 141 2.55 -2.09 5.65
C GLY A 141 3.15 -2.74 6.91
N TYR A 142 4.47 -2.62 7.11
CA TYR A 142 5.12 -3.10 8.35
C TYR A 142 5.84 -1.96 9.10
N PRO A 143 5.12 -0.90 9.53
CA PRO A 143 5.73 0.31 10.09
C PRO A 143 6.54 0.07 11.37
N LYS A 144 6.18 -0.96 12.14
CA LYS A 144 6.85 -1.34 13.41
C LYS A 144 7.93 -2.41 13.23
N THR A 145 8.44 -2.62 12.01
CA THR A 145 9.46 -3.65 11.79
C THR A 145 10.75 -3.33 12.54
N SER A 146 11.21 -4.28 13.36
CA SER A 146 12.53 -4.29 14.00
C SER A 146 13.50 -5.27 13.32
N ALA A 147 13.11 -5.83 12.18
CA ALA A 147 13.90 -6.82 11.46
C ALA A 147 15.24 -6.22 10.99
N ASN A 148 16.34 -6.91 11.30
CA ASN A 148 17.65 -6.60 10.76
C ASN A 148 17.90 -7.46 9.52
N TYR A 149 18.06 -6.81 8.36
CA TYR A 149 18.32 -7.53 7.11
C TYR A 149 19.79 -7.93 7.03
N ARG A 150 20.05 -9.24 7.03
CA ARG A 150 21.39 -9.80 6.83
C ARG A 150 21.57 -10.15 5.35
N ILE A 151 22.54 -9.51 4.71
CA ILE A 151 22.96 -9.88 3.35
C ILE A 151 23.70 -11.21 3.42
N VAL A 152 23.17 -12.23 2.74
CA VAL A 152 23.81 -13.56 2.62
C VAL A 152 24.42 -13.67 1.23
N SER A 153 25.69 -14.08 1.18
CA SER A 153 26.41 -14.47 -0.04
C SER A 153 26.97 -15.87 0.18
N PHE A 154 26.79 -16.76 -0.80
CA PHE A 154 27.35 -18.12 -0.82
C PHE A 154 28.63 -18.13 -1.65
#